data_AF-M0JDE1-F1
#
_entry.id   AF-M0JDE1-F1
#
_cell.length_a   1.000
_cell.length_b   1.000
_cell.length_c   1.000
_cell.angle_alpha   90.00
_cell.angle_beta   90.00
_cell.angle_gamma   90.00
#
_symmetry.space_group_name_H-M   'P 1'
#
loop_
_entity.id
_entity.type
_entity.pdbx_description
1 polymer ?
#
loop_
_entity_poly.entity_id
_entity_poly.type
_entity_poly.pdbx_seq_one_letter_code
_entity_poly.pdbx_strand_id
1 'polypeptide(L)'
;MDNFSSHVCEYTRRRAHQLGIDLVFLPVGSPDLNPIKQVWKSLKWEASPLIVESAAEYRALLTQLFEQLTTQLSFAASWIEEYLGGYLQKLR
;
A
#
# COMPACT_ATOMS: atom_id res chain seq x y z
N MET A 1 -8.08 -0.63 1.86
CA MET A 1 -7.54 -1.96 2.22
C MET A 1 -8.28 -3.02 1.43
N ASP A 2 -7.62 -4.13 1.09
CA ASP A 2 -8.32 -5.26 0.47
C ASP A 2 -9.25 -5.97 1.48
N ASN A 3 -10.02 -6.95 1.00
CA ASN A 3 -11.03 -7.66 1.80
C ASN A 3 -10.51 -8.95 2.41
N PHE A 4 -9.19 -9.06 2.64
CA PHE A 4 -8.65 -10.23 3.33
C PHE A 4 -9.29 -10.41 4.72
N SER A 5 -9.50 -11.65 5.16
CA SER A 5 -10.33 -11.93 6.35
C SER A 5 -9.81 -11.24 7.62
N SER A 6 -8.49 -11.12 7.81
CA SER A 6 -7.89 -10.41 8.95
C SER A 6 -8.07 -8.89 8.86
N HIS A 7 -8.28 -8.33 7.67
CA HIS A 7 -8.53 -6.92 7.45
C HIS A 7 -9.98 -6.53 7.77
N VAL A 8 -10.93 -7.43 7.49
CA VAL A 8 -12.37 -7.16 7.70
C VAL A 8 -12.89 -7.64 9.06
N CYS A 9 -12.09 -8.38 9.84
CA CYS A 9 -12.51 -8.96 11.10
C CYS A 9 -12.87 -7.89 12.15
N GLU A 10 -13.71 -8.29 13.11
CA GLU A 10 -14.21 -7.41 14.16
C GLU A 10 -13.08 -6.77 14.98
N TYR A 11 -12.03 -7.54 15.29
CA TYR A 11 -10.90 -7.06 16.07
C TYR A 11 -10.20 -5.86 15.39
N THR A 12 -9.90 -5.99 14.09
CA THR A 12 -9.25 -4.92 13.31
C THR A 12 -10.13 -3.68 13.23
N ARG A 13 -11.44 -3.84 12.96
CA ARG A 13 -12.40 -2.73 12.91
C ARG A 13 -12.51 -2.00 14.25
N ARG A 14 -12.62 -2.76 15.35
CA ARG A 14 -12.70 -2.19 16.70
C ARG A 14 -11.43 -1.40 17.04
N ARG A 15 -10.26 -1.93 16.70
CA ARG A 15 -8.99 -1.24 16.95
C ARG A 15 -8.87 0.04 16.13
N ALA A 16 -9.25 0.01 14.85
CA ALA A 16 -9.27 1.21 14.00
C ALA A 16 -10.18 2.30 14.57
N HIS A 17 -11.40 1.93 14.98
CA HIS A 17 -12.34 2.86 15.61
C HIS A 17 -11.79 3.50 16.89
N GLN A 18 -11.17 2.71 17.78
CA GLN A 18 -10.52 3.22 19.00
C GLN A 18 -9.38 4.21 18.72
N LEU A 19 -8.75 4.10 17.56
CA LEU A 19 -7.67 4.99 17.12
C LEU A 19 -8.17 6.17 16.27
N GLY A 20 -9.48 6.29 16.04
CA GLY A 20 -10.05 7.33 15.17
C GLY A 20 -9.68 7.13 13.69
N ILE A 21 -9.45 5.89 13.25
CA ILE A 21 -9.10 5.55 11.88
C ILE A 21 -10.34 5.06 11.13
N ASP A 22 -10.69 5.75 10.05
CA ASP A 22 -11.72 5.31 9.12
C ASP A 22 -11.16 4.30 8.11
N LEU A 23 -11.65 3.06 8.17
CA LEU A 23 -11.26 2.01 7.23
C LEU A 23 -12.02 2.12 5.92
N VAL A 24 -11.29 2.41 4.84
CA VAL A 24 -11.82 2.39 3.47
C VAL A 24 -11.46 1.04 2.82
N PHE A 25 -12.48 0.26 2.47
CA PHE A 25 -12.31 -1.02 1.77
C PHE A 25 -12.48 -0.86 0.27
N LEU A 26 -11.63 -1.55 -0.49
CA LEU A 26 -11.76 -1.64 -1.94
C LEU A 26 -12.92 -2.58 -2.31
N PRO A 27 -13.51 -2.46 -3.51
CA PRO A 27 -14.41 -3.49 -4.03
C PRO A 27 -13.73 -4.87 -4.03
N VAL A 28 -14.53 -5.93 -3.83
CA VAL A 28 -14.03 -7.30 -3.78
C VAL A 28 -13.46 -7.67 -5.15
N GLY A 29 -12.24 -8.23 -5.16
CA GLY A 29 -11.60 -8.65 -6.41
C GLY A 29 -10.98 -7.52 -7.23
N SER A 30 -10.72 -6.34 -6.63
CA SER A 30 -10.13 -5.19 -7.32
C SER A 30 -8.69 -4.89 -6.87
N PRO A 31 -7.71 -5.76 -7.17
CA PRO A 31 -6.32 -5.51 -6.79
C PRO A 31 -5.72 -4.30 -7.52
N ASP A 32 -6.19 -4.01 -8.73
CA ASP A 32 -5.84 -2.86 -9.56
C ASP A 32 -6.13 -1.52 -8.88
N LEU A 33 -7.13 -1.47 -8.01
CA LEU A 33 -7.49 -0.28 -7.24
C LEU A 33 -6.62 -0.06 -5.99
N ASN A 34 -5.65 -0.94 -5.70
CA ASN A 34 -4.79 -0.78 -4.53
C ASN A 34 -3.48 -0.04 -4.91
N PRO A 35 -3.26 1.20 -4.44
CA PRO A 35 -2.11 2.02 -4.87
C PRO A 35 -0.76 1.38 -4.55
N ILE A 36 -0.67 0.54 -3.51
CA ILE A 36 0.58 -0.16 -3.17
C ILE A 36 1.02 -1.17 -4.24
N LYS A 37 0.13 -1.61 -5.15
CA LYS A 37 0.50 -2.55 -6.21
C LYS A 37 1.54 -1.97 -7.17
N GLN A 38 1.52 -0.65 -7.40
CA GLN A 38 2.53 -0.02 -8.24
C GLN A 38 3.92 -0.09 -7.58
N VAL A 39 3.99 0.18 -6.26
CA VAL A 39 5.21 0.02 -5.47
C VAL A 39 5.73 -1.42 -5.55
N TRP A 40 4.86 -2.42 -5.40
CA TRP A 40 5.27 -3.83 -5.52
C TRP A 40 5.75 -4.20 -6.93
N LYS A 41 5.16 -3.62 -7.98
CA LYS A 41 5.61 -3.84 -9.36
C LYS A 41 7.03 -3.30 -9.55
N SER A 42 7.29 -2.06 -9.12
CA SER A 42 8.61 -1.45 -9.20
C SER A 42 9.63 -2.16 -8.33
N LEU A 43 9.29 -2.52 -7.09
CA LEU A 43 10.19 -3.23 -6.19
C LEU A 43 10.67 -4.55 -6.80
N LYS A 44 9.75 -5.35 -7.38
CA LYS A 44 10.12 -6.61 -8.04
C LYS A 44 11.03 -6.38 -9.25
N TRP A 45 10.80 -5.31 -10.01
CA TRP A 45 11.62 -4.97 -11.16
C TRP A 45 13.04 -4.59 -10.75
N GLU A 46 13.16 -3.67 -9.79
CA GLU A 46 14.45 -3.18 -9.26
C GLU A 46 15.23 -4.27 -8.50
N ALA A 47 14.51 -5.18 -7.83
CA ALA A 47 15.14 -6.27 -7.09
C ALA A 47 15.55 -7.46 -7.98
N SER A 48 14.94 -7.62 -9.16
CA SER A 48 15.20 -8.77 -10.05
C SER A 48 16.66 -8.96 -10.46
N PRO A 49 17.48 -7.92 -10.72
CA PRO A 49 18.88 -8.10 -11.09
C PRO A 49 19.82 -8.27 -9.88
N LEU A 50 19.32 -8.18 -8.64
CA LEU A 50 20.17 -8.29 -7.46
C LEU A 50 20.71 -9.71 -7.31
N ILE A 51 22.04 -9.82 -7.23
CA ILE A 51 22.76 -11.04 -6.89
C ILE A 51 23.36 -10.81 -5.51
N VAL A 52 23.04 -11.69 -4.56
CA VAL A 52 23.37 -11.55 -3.14
C VAL A 52 23.86 -12.88 -2.59
N GLU A 53 24.71 -12.83 -1.58
CA GLU A 53 25.30 -14.04 -0.98
C GLU A 53 24.43 -14.61 0.15
N SER A 54 23.47 -13.82 0.66
CA SER A 54 22.59 -14.25 1.75
C SER A 54 21.19 -13.63 1.69
N ALA A 55 20.25 -14.33 2.33
CA ALA A 55 18.90 -13.81 2.53
C ALA A 55 18.88 -12.54 3.40
N ALA A 56 19.85 -12.38 4.32
CA ALA A 56 19.95 -11.20 5.17
C ALA A 56 20.33 -9.96 4.35
N GLU A 57 21.32 -10.11 3.45
CA GLU A 57 21.70 -9.07 2.50
C GLU A 57 20.54 -8.71 1.57
N TYR A 58 19.88 -9.72 0.99
CA TYR A 58 18.71 -9.50 0.14
C TYR A 58 17.61 -8.71 0.86
N ARG A 59 17.32 -9.05 2.12
CA ARG A 59 16.33 -8.36 2.95
C ARG A 59 16.73 -6.91 3.21
N ALA A 60 18.02 -6.65 3.47
CA ALA A 60 18.51 -5.29 3.69
C ALA A 60 18.34 -4.42 2.44
N LEU A 61 18.75 -4.94 1.27
CA LEU A 61 18.61 -4.25 -0.02
C LEU A 61 17.13 -4.03 -0.38
N LEU A 62 16.27 -5.04 -0.21
CA LEU A 62 14.83 -4.91 -0.43
C LEU A 62 14.20 -3.85 0.47
N THR A 63 14.63 -3.77 1.73
CA THR A 63 14.12 -2.77 2.68
C THR A 63 14.48 -1.36 2.22
N GLN A 64 15.73 -1.14 1.82
CA GLN A 64 16.19 0.16 1.30
C GLN A 64 15.44 0.55 0.03
N LEU A 65 15.29 -0.38 -0.93
CA LEU A 65 14.52 -0.12 -2.16
C LEU A 65 13.06 0.20 -1.87
N PHE A 66 12.42 -0.53 -0.95
CA PHE A 66 11.04 -0.28 -0.57
C PHE A 66 10.86 1.10 0.07
N GLU A 67 11.74 1.50 0.99
CA GLU A 67 11.74 2.83 1.59
C GLU A 67 11.90 3.93 0.53
N GLN A 68 12.85 3.76 -0.40
CA GLN A 68 13.04 4.70 -1.50
C GLN A 68 11.80 4.83 -2.38
N LEU A 69 11.18 3.72 -2.78
CA LEU A 69 9.98 3.73 -3.61
C LEU A 69 8.78 4.35 -2.89
N THR A 70 8.59 4.06 -1.60
CA THR A 70 7.42 4.53 -0.83
C THR A 70 7.46 6.03 -0.53
N THR A 71 8.63 6.68 -0.58
CA THR A 71 8.72 8.15 -0.49
C THR A 71 8.21 8.88 -1.74
N GLN A 72 8.01 8.17 -2.86
CA GLN A 72 7.57 8.77 -4.12
C GLN A 72 6.05 8.82 -4.18
N LEU A 73 5.49 10.01 -3.97
CA LEU A 73 4.04 10.25 -4.08
C LEU A 73 3.49 9.96 -5.49
N SER A 74 4.34 9.94 -6.52
CA SER A 74 3.95 9.62 -7.90
C SER A 74 3.23 8.27 -8.05
N PHE A 75 3.52 7.29 -7.18
CA PHE A 75 2.83 6.00 -7.19
C PHE A 75 1.36 6.07 -6.74
N ALA A 76 1.00 7.11 -5.99
CA ALA A 76 -0.35 7.29 -5.44
C ALA A 76 -1.04 8.56 -5.95
N ALA A 77 -0.34 9.47 -6.62
CA ALA A 77 -0.85 10.79 -6.98
C ALA A 77 -2.14 10.71 -7.82
N SER A 78 -2.13 9.95 -8.92
CA SER A 78 -3.33 9.78 -9.76
C SER A 78 -4.46 9.09 -9.02
N TRP A 79 -4.14 8.11 -8.17
CA TRP A 79 -5.13 7.41 -7.35
C TRP A 79 -5.79 8.34 -6.33
N ILE A 80 -5.01 9.20 -5.66
CA ILE A 80 -5.53 10.19 -4.70
C ILE A 80 -6.46 11.16 -5.43
N GLU A 81 -6.07 11.65 -6.60
CA GLU A 81 -6.89 12.56 -7.40
C GLU A 81 -8.21 11.91 -7.82
N GLU A 82 -8.15 10.70 -8.39
CA GLU A 82 -9.30 9.98 -8.94
C GLU A 82 -10.28 9.52 -7.85
N TYR A 83 -9.77 8.97 -6.73
CA TYR A 83 -10.61 8.30 -5.73
C TYR A 83 -10.85 9.12 -4.46
N LEU A 84 -9.90 9.99 -4.05
CA LEU A 84 -10.03 10.80 -2.83
C LEU A 84 -10.36 12.26 -3.11
N GLY A 85 -10.10 12.79 -4.30
CA GLY A 85 -10.31 14.20 -4.63
C GLY A 85 -11.70 14.72 -4.26
N GLY A 86 -12.75 13.99 -4.68
CA GLY A 86 -14.15 14.34 -4.37
C GLY A 86 -14.56 14.09 -2.91
N TYR A 87 -13.89 13.19 -2.20
CA TYR A 87 -14.14 12.95 -0.77
C TYR A 87 -13.52 14.07 0.08
N LEU A 88 -12.27 14.45 -0.22
CA LEU A 88 -11.55 15.51 0.49
C LEU A 88 -12.22 16.88 0.32
N GLN A 89 -12.82 17.15 -0.83
CA GLN A 89 -13.59 18.38 -1.06
C GLN A 89 -14.83 18.50 -0.16
N LYS A 90 -15.42 17.38 0.28
CA LYS A 90 -16.60 17.35 1.16
C LYS A 90 -16.26 17.50 2.65
N LEU A 91 -14.97 17.42 3.00
CA LEU A 91 -14.47 17.62 4.36
C LEU A 91 -14.06 19.08 4.64
N ARG A 92 -14.04 19.94 3.61
CA ARG A 92 -13.85 21.39 3.73
C ARG A 92 -15.19 22.10 3.84
#